data_AF-A0A7C5KAI0-F1
#
_entry.id   AF-A0A7C5KAI0-F1
#
_cell.length_a   1.000
_cell.length_b   1.000
_cell.length_c   1.000
_cell.angle_alpha   90.00
_cell.angle_beta   90.00
_cell.angle_gamma   90.00
#
_symmetry.space_group_name_H-M   'P 1'
#
loop_
_entity.id
_entity.type
_entity.pdbx_description
1 polymer ?
#
loop_
_entity_poly.entity_id
_entity_poly.type
_entity_poly.pdbx_seq_one_letter_code
_entity_poly.pdbx_strand_id
1 'polypeptide(L)'
;FILLSKYPLKEYLSLNDFSFKSFFLWLFIFASFIGFSEYILYKLNISTIPDFLEKAYKTTEFPLLLFFVIIFVYPIFEEVLFRGFLFKSIENSNLGGIWAVIITSFFWSILHIQYNLIIIIVIFIAGLIFGFSRLKTSSLFVPLVLHILQNFVSSIFFYLSLK
;
A
#
# COMPACT_ATOMS: atom_id res chain seq x y z
N PHE A 1 8.14 -20.97 -8.52
CA PHE A 1 7.07 -21.88 -9.00
C PHE A 1 6.87 -23.13 -8.11
N ILE A 2 7.93 -23.68 -7.48
CA ILE A 2 7.87 -24.94 -6.70
C ILE A 2 7.07 -24.85 -5.38
N LEU A 3 6.78 -23.66 -4.84
CA LEU A 3 6.04 -23.51 -3.57
C LEU A 3 4.51 -23.41 -3.71
N LEU A 4 3.99 -23.05 -4.89
CA LEU A 4 2.53 -22.89 -5.08
C LEU A 4 1.78 -24.22 -5.10
N SER A 5 2.46 -25.34 -5.36
CA SER A 5 1.80 -26.65 -5.45
C SER A 5 1.50 -27.29 -4.10
N LYS A 6 2.03 -26.75 -2.98
CA LYS A 6 1.87 -27.36 -1.65
C LYS A 6 0.72 -26.81 -0.81
N TYR A 7 0.18 -25.64 -1.16
CA TYR A 7 -0.85 -24.97 -0.36
C TYR A 7 -1.97 -24.39 -1.25
N PRO A 8 -3.24 -24.45 -0.84
CA PRO A 8 -4.32 -23.71 -1.48
C PRO A 8 -4.02 -22.21 -1.54
N LEU A 9 -4.40 -21.54 -2.64
CA LEU A 9 -4.13 -20.11 -2.85
C LEU A 9 -4.63 -19.24 -1.68
N LYS A 10 -5.78 -19.58 -1.10
CA LYS A 10 -6.37 -18.90 0.05
C LYS A 10 -5.42 -18.87 1.26
N GLU A 11 -4.82 -20.01 1.59
CA GLU A 11 -3.89 -20.14 2.71
C GLU A 11 -2.57 -19.46 2.40
N TYR A 12 -2.08 -19.64 1.17
CA TYR A 12 -0.82 -19.06 0.72
C TYR A 12 -0.85 -17.52 0.78
N LEU A 13 -1.90 -16.91 0.25
CA LEU A 13 -2.11 -15.46 0.32
C LEU A 13 -2.61 -15.00 1.69
N SER A 14 -2.92 -15.92 2.60
CA SER A 14 -3.48 -15.61 3.92
C SER A 14 -4.74 -14.76 3.82
N LEU A 15 -5.71 -15.21 3.03
CA LEU A 15 -7.07 -14.67 2.95
C LEU A 15 -7.91 -15.15 4.14
N ASN A 16 -7.39 -14.89 5.34
CA ASN A 16 -8.03 -15.25 6.61
C ASN A 16 -8.87 -14.09 7.12
N ASP A 17 -9.87 -14.43 7.95
CA ASP A 17 -10.60 -13.43 8.72
C ASP A 17 -9.68 -12.75 9.74
N PHE A 18 -10.07 -11.56 10.17
CA PHE A 18 -9.31 -10.75 11.14
C PHE A 18 -10.24 -10.21 12.22
N SER A 19 -9.66 -9.92 13.39
CA SER A 19 -10.41 -9.27 14.48
C SER A 19 -10.67 -7.80 14.15
N PHE A 20 -11.91 -7.34 14.33
CA PHE A 20 -12.28 -5.93 14.23
C PHE A 20 -11.43 -5.04 15.15
N LYS A 21 -11.08 -5.50 16.36
CA LYS A 21 -10.23 -4.74 17.28
C LYS A 21 -8.85 -4.48 16.66
N SER A 22 -8.25 -5.51 16.06
CA SER A 22 -6.96 -5.38 15.36
C SER A 22 -7.08 -4.49 14.13
N PHE A 23 -8.17 -4.62 13.37
CA PHE A 23 -8.42 -3.75 12.22
C PHE A 23 -8.51 -2.27 12.60
N PHE A 24 -9.32 -1.93 13.60
CA PHE A 24 -9.44 -0.54 14.05
C PHE A 24 -8.15 0.02 14.66
N LEU A 25 -7.35 -0.82 15.33
CA LEU A 25 -6.01 -0.43 15.77
C LEU A 25 -5.12 -0.05 14.59
N TRP A 26 -5.05 -0.91 13.56
CA TRP A 26 -4.25 -0.63 12.37
C TRP A 26 -4.76 0.57 11.57
N LEU A 27 -6.08 0.73 11.49
CA LEU A 27 -6.70 1.91 10.89
C LEU A 27 -6.30 3.19 11.63
N PHE A 28 -6.32 3.18 12.97
CA PHE A 28 -5.91 4.32 13.78
C PHE A 28 -4.41 4.65 13.63
N ILE A 29 -3.54 3.63 13.67
CA ILE A 29 -2.10 3.79 13.43
C ILE A 29 -1.87 4.42 12.06
N PHE A 30 -2.55 3.90 11.04
CA PHE A 30 -2.39 4.36 9.68
C PHE A 30 -2.94 5.78 9.47
N ALA A 31 -4.12 6.09 10.00
CA ALA A 31 -4.69 7.44 9.95
C ALA A 31 -3.80 8.48 10.65
N SER A 32 -3.22 8.12 11.79
CA SER A 32 -2.26 8.97 12.52
C SER A 32 -0.99 9.21 11.68
N PHE A 33 -0.49 8.16 11.03
CA PHE A 33 0.64 8.26 10.12
C PHE A 33 0.35 9.17 8.92
N ILE A 34 -0.81 9.03 8.27
CA ILE A 34 -1.23 9.89 7.16
C ILE A 34 -1.23 11.34 7.61
N GLY A 35 -1.95 11.68 8.68
CA GLY A 35 -2.06 13.04 9.17
C GLY A 35 -0.70 13.66 9.52
N PHE A 36 0.19 12.87 10.13
CA PHE A 36 1.56 13.31 10.41
C PHE A 36 2.38 13.51 9.13
N SER A 37 2.31 12.58 8.18
CA SER A 37 3.05 12.68 6.91
C SER A 37 2.61 13.88 6.07
N GLU A 38 1.30 14.13 5.96
CA GLU A 38 0.73 15.30 5.27
C GLU A 38 1.18 16.60 5.92
N TYR A 39 1.20 16.67 7.26
CA TYR A 39 1.71 17.84 7.98
C TYR A 39 3.19 18.13 7.66
N ILE A 40 4.03 17.09 7.60
CA ILE A 40 5.44 17.24 7.26
C ILE A 40 5.60 17.69 5.80
N LEU A 41 4.90 17.07 4.86
CA LEU A 41 4.96 17.43 3.44
C LEU A 41 4.50 18.87 3.20
N TYR A 42 3.42 19.30 3.87
CA TYR A 42 2.96 20.68 3.88
C TYR A 42 4.03 21.65 4.40
N LYS A 43 4.66 21.34 5.55
CA LYS A 43 5.73 22.19 6.13
C LYS A 43 6.96 22.32 5.23
N LEU A 44 7.24 21.29 4.43
CA LEU A 44 8.35 21.27 3.49
C LEU A 44 7.98 21.83 2.10
N ASN A 45 6.73 22.28 1.89
CA ASN A 45 6.19 22.71 0.61
C ASN A 45 6.38 21.66 -0.52
N ILE A 46 6.24 20.38 -0.17
CA ILE A 46 6.34 19.28 -1.14
C ILE A 46 4.94 18.96 -1.64
N SER A 47 4.71 19.12 -2.95
CA SER A 47 3.46 18.71 -3.59
C SER A 47 3.30 17.19 -3.48
N THR A 48 2.14 16.74 -2.99
CA THR A 48 1.72 15.33 -2.99
C THR A 48 1.20 14.88 -4.34
N ILE A 49 0.92 15.82 -5.24
CA ILE A 49 0.41 15.56 -6.58
C ILE A 49 1.60 15.51 -7.53
N PRO A 50 1.89 14.35 -8.13
CA PRO A 50 2.98 14.24 -9.06
C PRO A 50 2.54 14.63 -10.47
N ASP A 51 3.42 15.29 -11.22
CA ASP A 51 3.17 15.78 -12.57
C ASP A 51 2.67 14.69 -13.54
N PHE A 52 3.15 13.45 -13.38
CA PHE A 52 2.74 12.33 -14.23
C PHE A 52 1.26 11.98 -14.06
N LEU A 53 0.73 12.09 -12.83
CA LEU A 53 -0.67 11.79 -12.54
C LEU A 53 -1.57 12.90 -13.05
N GLU A 54 -1.17 14.16 -12.86
CA GLU A 54 -1.86 15.31 -13.44
C GLU A 54 -1.93 15.22 -14.96
N LYS A 55 -0.81 14.87 -15.61
CA LYS A 55 -0.76 14.65 -17.05
C LYS A 55 -1.69 13.51 -17.47
N ALA A 56 -1.63 12.36 -16.81
CA ALA A 56 -2.49 11.22 -17.13
C ALA A 56 -3.98 11.55 -16.99
N TYR A 57 -4.34 12.33 -15.96
CA TYR A 57 -5.71 12.80 -15.76
C TYR A 57 -6.16 13.77 -16.86
N LYS A 58 -5.31 14.72 -17.26
CA LYS A 58 -5.65 15.70 -18.31
C LYS A 58 -5.74 15.10 -19.71
N THR A 59 -5.06 13.99 -19.98
CA THR A 59 -5.01 13.36 -21.31
C THR A 59 -5.92 12.16 -21.48
N THR A 60 -6.53 11.63 -20.41
CA THR A 60 -7.41 10.47 -20.50
C THR A 60 -8.81 10.88 -20.96
N GLU A 61 -9.41 10.07 -21.84
CA GLU A 61 -10.82 10.20 -22.20
C GLU A 61 -11.75 9.60 -21.12
N PHE A 62 -11.18 8.80 -20.20
CA PHE A 62 -11.93 8.03 -19.20
C PHE A 62 -11.42 8.31 -17.77
N PRO A 63 -11.62 9.52 -17.20
CA PRO A 63 -11.10 9.89 -15.89
C PRO A 63 -11.67 9.05 -14.74
N LEU A 64 -12.93 8.62 -14.83
CA LEU A 64 -13.53 7.74 -13.81
C LEU A 64 -12.90 6.35 -13.81
N LEU A 65 -12.58 5.81 -15.00
CA LEU A 65 -11.88 4.53 -15.10
C LEU A 65 -10.45 4.63 -14.55
N LEU A 66 -9.76 5.74 -14.84
CA LEU A 66 -8.43 6.01 -14.27
C LEU A 66 -8.47 5.98 -12.73
N PHE A 67 -9.42 6.70 -12.10
CA PHE A 67 -9.56 6.66 -10.65
C PHE A 67 -9.94 5.29 -10.11
N PHE A 68 -10.84 4.56 -10.78
CA PHE A 68 -11.19 3.19 -10.38
C PHE A 68 -9.95 2.28 -10.36
N VAL A 69 -9.10 2.36 -11.39
CA VAL A 69 -7.87 1.58 -11.47
C VAL A 69 -6.90 1.95 -10.36
N ILE A 70 -6.68 3.25 -10.12
CA ILE A 70 -5.76 3.74 -9.07
C ILE A 70 -6.23 3.36 -7.68
N ILE A 71 -7.54 3.45 -7.40
CA ILE A 71 -8.09 3.24 -6.06
C ILE A 71 -8.22 1.76 -5.73
N PHE A 72 -8.58 0.91 -6.70
CA PHE A 72 -8.90 -0.49 -6.43
C PHE A 72 -7.93 -1.46 -7.11
N VAL A 73 -7.79 -1.38 -8.42
CA VAL A 73 -7.08 -2.41 -9.20
C VAL A 73 -5.59 -2.43 -8.85
N TYR A 74 -4.97 -1.26 -8.76
CA TYR A 74 -3.55 -1.13 -8.48
C TYR A 74 -3.19 -1.62 -7.06
N PRO A 75 -3.87 -1.17 -5.98
CA PRO A 75 -3.65 -1.72 -4.65
C PRO A 75 -3.88 -3.23 -4.54
N ILE A 76 -4.91 -3.77 -5.21
CA ILE A 76 -5.15 -5.23 -5.21
C ILE A 76 -3.94 -5.96 -5.81
N PHE A 77 -3.47 -5.51 -6.97
CA PHE A 77 -2.30 -6.11 -7.61
C PHE A 77 -1.05 -6.03 -6.72
N GLU A 78 -0.77 -4.85 -6.17
CA GLU A 78 0.41 -4.61 -5.36
C GLU A 78 0.39 -5.42 -4.05
N GLU A 79 -0.73 -5.45 -3.33
CA GLU A 79 -0.82 -6.22 -2.08
C GLU A 79 -0.72 -7.73 -2.35
N VAL A 80 -1.36 -8.24 -3.40
CA VAL A 80 -1.23 -9.65 -3.78
C VAL A 80 0.22 -10.00 -4.10
N LEU A 81 0.91 -9.17 -4.87
CA LEU A 81 2.31 -9.39 -5.25
C LEU A 81 3.27 -9.28 -4.05
N PHE A 82 3.21 -8.16 -3.33
CA PHE A 82 4.17 -7.84 -2.27
C PHE A 82 3.84 -8.51 -0.95
N ARG A 83 2.59 -8.43 -0.47
CA ARG A 83 2.16 -8.89 0.86
C ARG A 83 1.56 -10.30 0.85
N GLY A 84 1.18 -10.78 -0.33
CA GLY A 84 0.84 -12.17 -0.61
C GLY A 84 2.09 -12.97 -1.01
N PHE A 85 2.43 -12.95 -2.30
CA PHE A 85 3.43 -13.85 -2.89
C PHE A 85 4.84 -13.65 -2.33
N LEU A 86 5.41 -12.45 -2.43
CA LEU A 86 6.78 -12.20 -2.01
C LEU A 86 6.94 -12.32 -0.49
N PHE A 87 6.00 -11.75 0.27
CA PHE A 87 5.99 -11.83 1.72
C PHE A 87 5.99 -13.27 2.22
N LYS A 88 5.08 -14.13 1.71
CA LYS A 88 4.99 -15.51 2.17
C LYS A 88 6.24 -16.31 1.86
N SER A 89 6.87 -16.05 0.70
CA SER A 89 8.13 -16.69 0.33
C SER A 89 9.26 -16.33 1.30
N ILE A 90 9.36 -15.07 1.74
CA ILE A 90 10.39 -14.62 2.67
C ILE A 90 10.07 -15.07 4.10
N GLU A 91 8.80 -14.98 4.51
CA GLU A 91 8.33 -15.41 5.83
C GLU A 91 8.63 -16.89 6.10
N ASN A 92 8.49 -17.75 5.09
CA ASN A 92 8.78 -19.18 5.19
C ASN A 92 10.27 -19.52 5.02
N SER A 93 11.12 -18.54 4.73
CA SER A 93 12.58 -18.72 4.66
C SER A 93 13.22 -18.55 6.05
N ASN A 94 14.53 -18.78 6.15
CA ASN A 94 15.30 -18.53 7.39
C ASN A 94 15.30 -17.06 7.84
N LEU A 95 14.84 -16.13 6.99
CA LEU A 95 14.70 -14.72 7.33
C LEU A 95 13.45 -14.45 8.19
N GLY A 96 12.35 -15.19 8.00
CA GLY A 96 11.14 -15.00 8.79
C GLY A 96 10.37 -13.70 8.52
N GLY A 97 9.30 -13.49 9.29
CA GLY A 97 8.28 -12.47 9.00
C GLY A 97 8.75 -11.02 9.10
N ILE A 98 9.68 -10.68 10.01
CA ILE A 98 10.17 -9.30 10.15
C ILE A 98 10.92 -8.86 8.88
N TRP A 99 11.78 -9.72 8.35
CA TRP A 99 12.48 -9.45 7.10
C TRP A 99 11.53 -9.45 5.90
N ALA A 100 10.47 -10.26 5.92
CA ALA A 100 9.41 -10.16 4.91
C ALA A 100 8.77 -8.78 4.88
N VAL A 101 8.49 -8.17 6.06
CA VAL A 101 7.99 -6.78 6.15
C VAL A 101 8.98 -5.80 5.53
N ILE A 102 10.24 -5.82 5.97
CA ILE A 102 11.26 -4.84 5.56
C ILE A 102 11.54 -4.93 4.05
N ILE A 103 11.79 -6.14 3.55
CA ILE A 103 12.19 -6.36 2.15
C ILE A 103 11.05 -6.02 1.19
N THR A 104 9.82 -6.46 1.48
CA THR A 104 8.68 -6.17 0.60
C THR A 104 8.36 -4.68 0.59
N SER A 105 8.47 -4.00 1.73
CA SER A 105 8.25 -2.54 1.82
C SER A 105 9.32 -1.76 1.06
N PHE A 106 10.58 -2.20 1.15
CA PHE A 106 11.68 -1.58 0.43
C PHE A 106 11.48 -1.66 -1.09
N PHE A 107 11.26 -2.86 -1.63
CA PHE A 107 11.05 -3.02 -3.07
C PHE A 107 9.77 -2.32 -3.55
N TRP A 108 8.69 -2.33 -2.77
CA TRP A 108 7.47 -1.59 -3.10
C TRP A 108 7.73 -0.08 -3.18
N SER A 109 8.49 0.50 -2.24
CA SER A 109 8.85 1.93 -2.29
C SER A 109 9.74 2.30 -3.47
N ILE A 110 10.62 1.40 -3.93
CA ILE A 110 11.48 1.66 -5.10
C ILE A 110 10.66 1.71 -6.40
N LEU A 111 9.52 1.03 -6.49
CA LEU A 111 8.63 1.19 -7.66
C LEU A 111 8.02 2.59 -7.77
N HIS A 112 8.24 3.44 -6.78
CA HIS A 112 7.76 4.82 -6.72
C HIS A 112 8.88 5.85 -6.93
N ILE A 113 9.99 5.46 -7.58
CA ILE A 113 11.14 6.33 -7.89
C ILE A 113 10.79 7.62 -8.67
N GLN A 114 9.63 7.67 -9.32
CA GLN A 114 9.12 8.87 -9.98
C GLN A 114 8.67 9.97 -8.99
N TYR A 115 8.55 9.66 -7.70
CA TYR A 115 8.21 10.61 -6.64
C TYR A 115 9.45 11.27 -6.03
N ASN A 116 9.23 12.37 -5.30
CA ASN A 116 10.26 12.97 -4.46
C ASN A 116 10.78 11.97 -3.41
N LEU A 117 12.08 12.01 -3.09
CA LEU A 117 12.71 11.12 -2.11
C LEU A 117 11.98 11.09 -0.75
N ILE A 118 11.49 12.23 -0.27
CA ILE A 118 10.76 12.31 1.00
C ILE A 118 9.42 11.56 0.90
N ILE A 119 8.74 11.65 -0.25
CA ILE A 119 7.52 10.88 -0.50
C ILE A 119 7.85 9.37 -0.60
N ILE A 120 8.97 8.99 -1.23
CA ILE A 120 9.42 7.59 -1.27
C ILE A 120 9.67 7.05 0.15
N ILE A 121 10.24 7.86 1.04
CA ILE A 121 10.42 7.49 2.47
C ILE A 121 9.05 7.33 3.16
N VAL A 122 8.09 8.22 2.91
CA VAL A 122 6.72 8.09 3.42
C VAL A 122 6.08 6.80 2.90
N ILE A 123 6.21 6.49 1.61
CA ILE A 123 5.74 5.25 0.98
C ILE A 123 6.42 4.03 1.64
N PHE A 124 7.73 4.07 1.89
CA PHE A 124 8.42 2.98 2.59
C PHE A 124 7.82 2.73 3.99
N ILE A 125 7.58 3.79 4.78
CA ILE A 125 6.98 3.67 6.12
C ILE A 125 5.54 3.16 6.03
N ALA A 126 4.74 3.63 5.08
CA ALA A 126 3.40 3.09 4.81
C ALA A 126 3.48 1.59 4.51
N GLY A 127 4.46 1.19 3.69
CA GLY A 127 4.72 -0.20 3.37
C GLY A 127 5.05 -1.05 4.59
N LEU A 128 5.82 -0.52 5.55
CA LEU A 128 6.11 -1.18 6.82
C LEU A 128 4.83 -1.37 7.65
N ILE A 129 3.96 -0.35 7.72
CA ILE A 129 2.67 -0.45 8.41
C ILE A 129 1.81 -1.54 7.78
N PHE A 130 1.70 -1.58 6.44
CA PHE A 130 0.96 -2.61 5.73
C PHE A 130 1.54 -4.00 6.00
N GLY A 131 2.86 -4.16 5.88
CA GLY A 131 3.54 -5.42 6.16
C GLY A 131 3.35 -5.90 7.59
N PHE A 132 3.47 -5.03 8.59
CA PHE A 132 3.22 -5.41 9.98
C PHE A 132 1.75 -5.71 10.25
N SER A 133 0.82 -4.99 9.62
CA SER A 133 -0.61 -5.30 9.72
C SER A 133 -0.90 -6.70 9.19
N ARG A 134 -0.31 -7.08 8.05
CA ARG A 134 -0.37 -8.44 7.49
C ARG A 134 0.25 -9.46 8.44
N LEU A 135 1.42 -9.17 9.00
CA LEU A 135 2.14 -10.11 9.88
C LEU A 135 1.37 -10.38 11.17
N LYS A 136 0.80 -9.33 11.79
CA LYS A 136 0.10 -9.43 13.07
C LYS A 136 -1.31 -9.97 12.95
N THR A 137 -2.00 -9.70 11.84
CA THR A 137 -3.37 -10.16 11.64
C THR A 137 -3.44 -11.48 10.87
N SER A 138 -2.34 -11.90 10.25
CA SER A 138 -2.31 -13.04 9.32
C SER A 138 -3.40 -12.95 8.23
N SER A 139 -3.73 -11.72 7.82
CA SER A 139 -4.75 -11.44 6.83
C SER A 139 -4.24 -10.43 5.81
N LEU A 140 -4.42 -10.75 4.52
CA LEU A 140 -4.13 -9.81 3.42
C LEU A 140 -5.21 -8.73 3.28
N PHE A 141 -6.41 -8.94 3.83
CA PHE A 141 -7.49 -7.97 3.74
C PHE A 141 -7.18 -6.69 4.53
N VAL A 142 -6.49 -6.80 5.65
CA VAL A 142 -6.14 -5.64 6.49
C VAL A 142 -5.27 -4.63 5.73
N PRO A 143 -4.07 -4.98 5.23
CA PRO A 143 -3.27 -4.03 4.45
C PRO A 143 -3.97 -3.58 3.17
N LEU A 144 -4.73 -4.44 2.50
CA LEU A 144 -5.48 -4.10 1.29
C LEU A 144 -6.49 -2.98 1.53
N VAL A 145 -7.29 -3.08 2.60
CA VAL A 145 -8.26 -2.04 2.94
C VAL A 145 -7.56 -0.73 3.29
N LEU A 146 -6.46 -0.78 4.06
CA LEU A 146 -5.69 0.43 4.38
C LEU A 146 -5.12 1.09 3.12
N HIS A 147 -4.61 0.31 2.17
CA HIS A 147 -4.06 0.80 0.92
C HIS A 147 -5.15 1.40 0.01
N ILE A 148 -6.30 0.73 -0.14
CA ILE A 148 -7.45 1.30 -0.88
C ILE A 148 -7.90 2.62 -0.25
N LEU A 149 -7.99 2.69 1.08
CA LEU A 149 -8.34 3.91 1.79
C LEU A 149 -7.34 5.03 1.54
N GLN A 150 -6.03 4.74 1.54
CA GLN A 150 -5.00 5.70 1.18
C GLN A 150 -5.22 6.26 -0.21
N ASN A 151 -5.34 5.39 -1.21
CA ASN A 151 -5.49 5.82 -2.60
C ASN A 151 -6.80 6.56 -2.82
N PHE A 152 -7.87 6.19 -2.13
CA PHE A 152 -9.14 6.90 -2.15
C PHE A 152 -8.99 8.33 -1.62
N VAL A 153 -8.39 8.50 -0.44
CA VAL A 153 -8.17 9.81 0.19
C VAL A 153 -7.27 10.68 -0.69
N SER A 154 -6.14 10.14 -1.17
CA SER A 154 -5.24 10.86 -2.08
C SER A 154 -5.91 11.24 -3.40
N SER A 155 -6.75 10.36 -3.98
CA SER A 155 -7.47 10.65 -5.23
C SER A 155 -8.53 11.73 -5.05
N ILE A 156 -9.21 11.78 -3.90
CA ILE A 156 -10.15 12.87 -3.58
C ILE A 156 -9.41 14.20 -3.45
N PHE A 157 -8.31 14.25 -2.69
CA PHE A 157 -7.52 15.47 -2.55
C PHE A 157 -6.98 15.96 -3.90
N PHE A 158 -6.47 15.05 -4.72
CA PHE A 158 -6.07 15.36 -6.08
C PHE A 158 -7.22 15.96 -6.90
N TYR A 159 -8.39 15.31 -6.94
CA TYR A 159 -9.55 15.82 -7.67
C TYR A 159 -9.99 17.21 -7.20
N LEU A 160 -9.96 17.47 -5.89
CA LEU A 160 -10.33 18.77 -5.30
C LEU A 160 -9.32 19.86 -5.62
N SER A 161 -8.02 19.53 -5.70
CA SER A 161 -6.96 20.50 -6.00
C SER A 161 -6.89 20.96 -7.46
N LEU A 162 -7.52 20.20 -8.37
CA LEU A 162 -7.57 20.52 -9.80
C LEU A 162 -8.69 21.50 -10.16
N LYS A 163 -9.57 21.82 -9.20
CA LYS A 163 -10.62 22.83 -9.34
C LYS A 163 -10.14 24.17 -8.82
#